data_AF-A0A8V5FYT7-F1
#
_entry.id   AF-A0A8V5FYT7-F1
#
_cell.length_a   1.000
_cell.length_b   1.000
_cell.length_c   1.000
_cell.angle_alpha   90.00
_cell.angle_beta   90.00
_cell.angle_gamma   90.00
#
_symmetry.space_group_name_H-M   'P 1'
#
loop_
_entity.id
_entity.type
_entity.pdbx_description
1 polymer ?
#
loop_
_entity_poly.entity_id
_entity_poly.type
_entity_poly.pdbx_seq_one_letter_code
_entity_poly.pdbx_strand_id
1 'polypeptide(L)'
;MKMEFTIKHTWDGLPVSHEPATIWLKSDNVGLLMEVSAPLFNDPPAPLGEPGKPFSRLWDYEVVEAFFLNDRTEQYLEVELCP
;
A
#
# COMPACT_ATOMS: atom_id res chain seq x y z
N MET A 1 12.83 13.94 4.13
CA MET A 1 11.66 13.85 5.03
C MET A 1 11.31 12.37 5.18
N LYS A 2 10.98 11.90 6.39
CA LYS A 2 10.50 10.53 6.63
C LYS A 2 9.12 10.63 7.26
N MET A 3 8.11 10.05 6.62
CA MET A 3 6.76 9.89 7.17
C MET A 3 6.52 8.43 7.52
N GLU A 4 5.71 8.20 8.53
CA GLU A 4 5.31 6.88 9.00
C GLU A 4 3.81 6.88 9.28
N PHE A 5 3.11 5.90 8.71
CA PHE A 5 1.68 5.70 8.89
C PHE A 5 1.44 4.27 9.36
N THR A 6 0.58 4.11 10.36
CA THR A 6 0.22 2.78 10.88
C THR A 6 -1.30 2.63 10.91
N ILE A 7 -1.81 1.60 10.25
CA ILE A 7 -3.24 1.30 10.20
C ILE A 7 -3.61 0.49 11.44
N LYS A 8 -4.06 1.19 12.48
CA LYS A 8 -4.41 0.60 13.79
C LYS A 8 -5.90 0.33 13.98
N HIS A 9 -6.72 0.86 13.08
CA HIS A 9 -8.18 0.78 13.18
C HIS A 9 -8.80 0.37 11.85
N THR A 10 -9.92 -0.33 11.94
CA THR A 10 -10.82 -0.66 10.83
C THR A 10 -11.60 0.59 10.39
N TRP A 11 -12.31 0.48 9.25
CA TRP A 11 -13.09 1.58 8.66
C TRP A 11 -14.19 2.12 9.60
N ASP A 12 -14.69 1.30 10.52
CA ASP A 12 -15.69 1.66 11.54
C ASP A 12 -15.05 2.12 12.87
N GLY A 13 -13.73 2.29 12.90
CA GLY A 13 -12.99 2.87 14.02
C GLY A 13 -12.65 1.89 15.14
N LEU A 14 -12.91 0.59 14.98
CA LEU A 14 -12.49 -0.42 15.94
C LEU A 14 -10.99 -0.74 15.78
N PRO A 15 -10.27 -1.12 16.85
CA PRO A 15 -8.88 -1.57 16.72
C PRO A 15 -8.77 -2.82 15.85
N VAL A 16 -7.69 -2.93 15.05
CA VAL A 16 -7.38 -4.17 14.32
C VAL A 16 -7.03 -5.30 15.29
N SER A 17 -7.39 -6.54 14.96
CA SER A 17 -7.16 -7.74 15.78
C SER A 17 -5.91 -8.54 15.36
N HIS A 18 -5.03 -7.94 14.58
CA HIS A 18 -3.80 -8.51 14.03
C HIS A 18 -2.67 -7.47 14.09
N GLU A 19 -1.46 -7.84 13.68
CA GLU A 19 -0.36 -6.89 13.57
C GLU A 19 -0.71 -5.73 12.63
N PRO A 20 -0.57 -4.46 13.06
CA PRO A 20 -0.89 -3.31 12.22
C PRO A 20 0.00 -3.20 10.97
N ALA A 21 -0.60 -2.85 9.83
CA ALA A 21 0.16 -2.47 8.64
C ALA A 21 0.87 -1.14 8.84
N THR A 22 2.14 -1.06 8.46
CA THR A 22 2.95 0.16 8.56
C THR A 22 3.53 0.54 7.20
N ILE A 23 3.42 1.83 6.86
CA ILE A 23 3.94 2.42 5.63
C ILE A 23 4.93 3.51 5.98
N TRP A 24 6.13 3.45 5.38
CA TRP A 24 7.13 4.52 5.46
C TRP A 24 7.29 5.19 4.10
N LEU A 25 7.26 6.52 4.10
CA LEU A 25 7.56 7.33 2.92
C LEU A 25 8.83 8.12 3.15
N LYS A 26 9.81 7.98 2.26
CA LYS A 26 11.11 8.66 2.34
C LYS A 26 11.44 9.29 0.99
N SER A 27 11.95 10.52 1.02
CA SER A 27 12.55 11.13 -0.18
C SER A 27 13.78 10.33 -0.63
N ASP A 28 13.90 10.09 -1.93
CA ASP A 28 15.05 9.46 -2.59
C ASP A 28 15.58 10.39 -3.70
N ASN A 29 16.81 10.18 -4.15
CA ASN A 29 17.46 10.92 -5.23
C ASN A 29 16.68 10.90 -6.55
N VAL A 30 15.86 9.86 -6.76
CA VAL A 30 15.07 9.65 -7.99
C VAL A 30 13.56 9.73 -7.76
N GLY A 31 13.09 10.08 -6.56
CA GLY A 31 11.66 10.16 -6.28
C GLY A 31 11.30 9.92 -4.81
N LEU A 32 10.29 9.07 -4.60
CA LEU A 32 9.78 8.69 -3.29
C LEU A 32 9.96 7.18 -3.11
N LEU A 33 10.63 6.78 -2.02
CA LEU A 33 10.66 5.41 -1.57
C LEU A 33 9.47 5.16 -0.65
N MET A 34 8.66 4.14 -0.99
CA MET A 34 7.57 3.63 -0.16
C MET A 34 7.93 2.22 0.30
N GLU A 35 8.02 2.03 1.61
CA GLU A 35 8.23 0.73 2.24
C GLU A 35 6.95 0.34 2.99
N VAL A 36 6.53 -0.91 2.83
CA VAL A 36 5.35 -1.47 3.49
C VAL A 36 5.80 -2.66 4.34
N SER A 37 5.22 -2.77 5.53
CA SER A 37 5.27 -3.99 6.33
C SER A 37 3.86 -4.26 6.83
N ALA A 38 3.28 -5.36 6.37
CA ALA A 38 1.96 -5.81 6.78
C ALA A 38 1.96 -7.36 6.87
N PRO A 39 1.07 -7.95 7.67
CA PRO A 39 0.80 -9.38 7.58
C PRO A 39 0.25 -9.73 6.20
N LEU A 40 0.58 -10.93 5.71
CA LEU A 40 -0.10 -11.58 4.58
C LEU A 40 -1.00 -12.69 5.14
N PHE A 41 -2.31 -12.59 4.97
CA PHE A 41 -3.26 -13.53 5.57
C PHE A 41 -3.54 -14.72 4.65
N ASN A 42 -3.55 -15.93 5.23
CA ASN A 42 -3.95 -17.18 4.57
C ASN A 42 -3.07 -17.65 3.40
N ASP A 43 -1.93 -16.99 3.14
CA ASP A 43 -0.97 -17.37 2.08
C ASP A 43 -1.65 -17.61 0.71
N PRO A 44 -2.31 -16.58 0.13
CA PRO A 44 -3.07 -16.74 -1.10
C PRO A 44 -2.13 -16.97 -2.30
N PRO A 45 -2.62 -17.62 -3.38
CA PRO A 45 -1.82 -17.77 -4.59
C PRO A 45 -1.50 -16.41 -5.20
N ALA A 46 -0.29 -16.28 -5.75
CA ALA A 46 0.14 -15.07 -6.44
C ALA A 46 -0.78 -14.74 -7.64
N PRO A 47 -0.94 -13.45 -8.00
CA PRO A 47 -1.62 -13.05 -9.21
C PRO A 47 -1.03 -13.70 -10.46
N LEU A 48 -1.85 -13.94 -11.49
CA LEU A 48 -1.41 -14.57 -12.76
C LEU A 48 -0.52 -13.66 -13.64
N GLY A 49 -0.09 -12.50 -13.13
CA GLY A 49 0.70 -11.51 -13.83
C GLY A 49 2.20 -11.77 -13.77
N GLU A 50 2.94 -11.14 -14.70
CA GLU A 50 4.40 -11.11 -14.63
C GLU A 50 4.84 -10.18 -13.47
N PRO A 51 5.76 -10.61 -12.59
CA PRO A 51 6.29 -9.77 -11.53
C PRO A 51 6.85 -8.44 -12.05
N GLY A 52 6.53 -7.34 -11.36
CA GLY A 52 7.00 -5.99 -11.72
C GLY A 52 6.31 -5.35 -12.92
N LYS A 53 5.29 -6.00 -13.50
CA LYS A 53 4.40 -5.38 -14.49
C LYS A 53 3.11 -4.89 -13.84
N PRO A 54 2.44 -3.86 -14.41
CA PRO A 54 1.10 -3.51 -14.00
C PRO A 54 0.15 -4.71 -14.11
N PHE A 55 -0.68 -4.91 -13.11
CA PHE A 55 -1.69 -5.97 -13.07
C PHE A 55 -3.05 -5.36 -12.76
N SER A 56 -4.02 -5.58 -13.64
CA SER A 56 -5.37 -5.04 -13.44
C SER A 56 -6.10 -5.82 -12.34
N ARG A 57 -6.88 -5.10 -11.53
CA ARG A 57 -7.65 -5.66 -10.40
C ARG A 57 -6.79 -6.29 -9.31
N LEU A 58 -5.64 -5.67 -9.00
CA LEU A 58 -4.78 -6.18 -7.94
C LEU A 58 -5.48 -6.10 -6.56
N TRP A 59 -6.42 -5.17 -6.38
CA TRP A 59 -7.35 -5.08 -5.24
C TRP A 59 -8.26 -6.31 -4.99
N ASP A 60 -8.38 -7.26 -5.93
CA ASP A 60 -9.05 -8.55 -5.64
C ASP A 60 -8.18 -9.47 -4.75
N TYR A 61 -6.91 -9.11 -4.56
CA TYR A 61 -5.95 -9.76 -3.69
C TYR A 61 -5.74 -8.93 -2.42
N GLU A 62 -4.99 -9.47 -1.48
CA GLU A 62 -4.57 -8.71 -0.31
C GLU A 62 -3.51 -7.68 -0.71
N VAL A 63 -3.83 -6.40 -0.53
CA VAL A 63 -2.98 -5.28 -0.92
C VAL A 63 -2.93 -4.20 0.16
N VAL A 64 -1.84 -3.45 0.16
CA VAL A 64 -1.77 -2.12 0.75
C VAL A 64 -1.85 -1.11 -0.38
N GLU A 65 -2.73 -0.13 -0.21
CA GLU A 65 -3.01 0.90 -1.21
C GLU A 65 -2.55 2.29 -0.72
N ALA A 66 -1.95 3.07 -1.62
CA ALA A 66 -1.59 4.45 -1.38
C ALA A 66 -2.02 5.34 -2.56
N PHE A 67 -2.70 6.45 -2.23
CA PHE A 67 -3.16 7.44 -3.20
C PHE A 67 -2.35 8.74 -3.04
N PHE A 68 -1.73 9.18 -4.13
CA PHE A 68 -0.95 10.42 -4.18
C PHE A 68 -1.68 11.42 -5.07
N LEU A 69 -2.34 12.40 -4.44
CA LEU A 69 -3.04 13.48 -5.13
C LEU A 69 -2.04 14.59 -5.54
N ASN A 70 -2.06 14.98 -6.81
CA ASN A 70 -1.39 16.17 -7.28
C ASN A 70 -2.25 17.41 -6.99
N ASP A 71 -1.78 18.28 -6.11
CA ASP A 71 -2.49 19.48 -5.66
C ASP A 71 -2.66 20.56 -6.74
N ARG A 72 -2.00 20.42 -7.90
CA ARG A 72 -2.08 21.39 -9.02
C ARG A 72 -2.97 20.92 -10.15
N THR A 73 -2.95 19.62 -10.46
CA THR A 73 -3.68 19.06 -11.61
C THR A 73 -4.91 18.28 -11.22
N GLU A 74 -5.11 18.03 -9.92
CA GLU A 74 -6.17 17.17 -9.37
C GLU A 74 -6.11 15.70 -9.85
N GLN A 75 -5.09 15.33 -10.62
CA GLN A 75 -4.80 13.95 -10.97
C GLN A 75 -4.20 13.23 -9.77
N TYR A 76 -4.45 11.93 -9.65
CA TYR A 76 -3.84 11.11 -8.62
C TYR A 76 -3.10 9.92 -9.23
N LEU A 77 -2.09 9.44 -8.49
CA LEU A 77 -1.48 8.14 -8.70
C LEU A 77 -1.97 7.20 -7.59
N GLU A 78 -2.46 6.04 -7.98
CA GLU A 78 -2.76 4.92 -7.09
C GLU A 78 -1.66 3.88 -7.20
N VAL A 79 -1.20 3.41 -6.05
CA VAL A 79 -0.20 2.36 -5.95
C VAL A 79 -0.76 1.25 -5.06
N GLU A 80 -0.94 0.07 -5.65
CA GLU A 80 -1.35 -1.16 -4.99
C GLU A 80 -0.15 -2.11 -4.94
N LEU A 81 0.17 -2.68 -3.77
CA LEU A 81 1.18 -3.74 -3.65
C LEU A 81 0.84 -4.76 -2.57
N CYS A 82 1.35 -5.98 -2.75
CA CYS A 82 1.22 -7.08 -1.79
C CYS A 82 1.92 -6.72 -0.44
N PRO A 83 1.33 -7.06 0.72
CA PRO A 83 1.89 -6.86 2.07
C PRO A 83 3.38 -7.17 2.30
#